data_AF-A0A3C1DFP3-F1
#
_entry.id   AF-A0A3C1DFP3-F1
#
_cell.length_a   1.000
_cell.length_b   1.000
_cell.length_c   1.000
_cell.angle_alpha   90.00
_cell.angle_beta   90.00
_cell.angle_gamma   90.00
#
_symmetry.space_group_name_H-M   'P 1'
#
loop_
_entity.id
_entity.type
_entity.pdbx_description
1 polymer ?
#
loop_
_entity_poly.entity_id
_entity_poly.type
_entity_poly.pdbx_seq_one_letter_code
_entity_poly.pdbx_strand_id
1 'polypeptide(L)'
;MAANVKQAVLDATARDLLLFRTMPDYYRSLPGDLARELVAMDKAGASNEELGKKMGGFENLRIGMMEGDMDRGYVSVGNGITHIHTVKTCKQVIDDLTVNWR
;
A
#
# COMPACT_ATOMS: atom_id res chain seq x y z
N MET A 1 11.87 3.69 -0.56
CA MET A 1 10.98 3.10 0.44
C MET A 1 11.74 2.96 1.74
N ALA A 2 11.17 3.51 2.81
CA ALA A 2 11.74 3.45 4.15
C ALA A 2 11.82 2.00 4.68
N ALA A 3 12.75 1.76 5.61
CA ALA A 3 13.02 0.41 6.13
C ALA A 3 11.82 -0.17 6.91
N ASN A 4 11.14 0.67 7.69
CA ASN A 4 9.93 0.29 8.41
C ASN A 4 8.79 -0.12 7.48
N VAL A 5 8.65 0.53 6.31
CA VAL A 5 7.64 0.17 5.31
C VAL A 5 7.94 -1.21 4.71
N LYS A 6 9.21 -1.52 4.42
CA LYS A 6 9.61 -2.87 3.99
C LYS A 6 9.24 -3.91 5.03
N GLN A 7 9.49 -3.63 6.30
CA GLN A 7 9.14 -4.54 7.40
C GLN A 7 7.62 -4.74 7.49
N ALA A 8 6.83 -3.66 7.42
CA ALA A 8 5.38 -3.75 7.43
C ALA A 8 4.82 -4.58 6.25
N VAL A 9 5.49 -4.58 5.09
CA VAL A 9 5.13 -5.47 3.97
C VAL A 9 5.40 -6.94 4.30
N LEU A 10 6.48 -7.27 5.02
CA LEU A 10 6.79 -8.64 5.41
C LEU A 10 5.82 -9.19 6.47
N ASP A 11 5.38 -8.30 7.35
CA ASP A 11 4.53 -8.65 8.50
C ASP A 11 3.04 -8.74 8.13
N ALA A 12 2.65 -8.21 6.98
CA ALA A 12 1.25 -8.15 6.52
C ALA A 12 0.92 -9.19 5.45
N THR A 13 -0.36 -9.54 5.37
CA THR A 13 -0.95 -10.35 4.31
C THR A 13 -1.97 -9.54 3.51
N ALA A 14 -2.44 -10.08 2.39
CA ALA A 14 -3.52 -9.44 1.62
C ALA A 14 -4.81 -9.22 2.43
N ARG A 15 -5.03 -9.97 3.52
CA ARG A 15 -6.22 -9.81 4.39
C ARG A 15 -6.15 -8.57 5.28
N ASP A 16 -4.94 -8.06 5.50
CA ASP A 16 -4.71 -6.89 6.36
C ASP A 16 -4.85 -5.58 5.57
N LEU A 17 -4.97 -5.65 4.25
CA LEU A 17 -5.03 -4.48 3.39
C LEU A 17 -6.38 -3.78 3.45
N LEU A 18 -6.32 -2.45 3.53
CA LEU A 18 -7.47 -1.55 3.49
C LEU A 18 -7.75 -1.16 2.04
N LEU A 19 -9.01 -1.30 1.61
CA LEU A 19 -9.48 -0.98 0.26
C LEU A 19 -10.45 0.20 0.33
N PHE A 20 -10.20 1.24 -0.46
CA PHE A 20 -11.08 2.40 -0.60
C PHE A 20 -11.14 2.89 -2.06
N ARG A 21 -12.27 3.50 -2.43
CA ARG A 21 -12.46 4.19 -3.72
C ARG A 21 -11.75 5.54 -3.75
N THR A 22 -11.26 5.95 -4.92
CA THR A 22 -10.73 7.29 -5.19
C THR A 22 -10.79 7.56 -6.70
N MET A 23 -10.19 8.66 -7.16
CA MET A 23 -9.96 8.92 -8.58
C MET A 23 -8.56 8.44 -9.00
N PRO A 24 -8.41 7.64 -10.08
CA PRO A 24 -9.45 7.16 -10.99
C PRO A 24 -10.17 5.87 -10.54
N ASP A 25 -9.62 5.13 -9.56
CA ASP A 25 -10.04 3.76 -9.24
C ASP A 25 -9.90 3.45 -7.74
N TYR A 26 -9.73 2.17 -7.38
CA TYR A 26 -9.51 1.68 -6.03
C TYR A 26 -8.03 1.64 -5.66
N TYR A 27 -7.73 1.94 -4.41
CA TYR A 27 -6.40 1.75 -3.83
C TYR A 27 -6.46 0.73 -2.70
N ARG A 28 -5.40 -0.09 -2.60
CA ARG A 28 -5.13 -0.94 -1.44
C ARG A 28 -3.96 -0.36 -0.68
N SER A 29 -4.11 -0.21 0.62
CA SER A 29 -3.05 0.26 1.50
C SER A 29 -2.79 -0.69 2.65
N LEU A 30 -1.55 -0.74 3.13
CA LEU A 30 -1.30 -1.21 4.50
C LEU A 30 -2.09 -0.34 5.50
N PRO A 31 -2.43 -0.87 6.69
CA PRO A 31 -3.12 -0.10 7.73
C PRO A 31 -2.31 1.12 8.19
N GLY A 32 -3.01 2.25 8.30
CA GLY A 32 -2.52 3.53 8.81
C GLY A 32 -3.70 4.47 9.02
N ASP A 33 -3.53 5.56 9.77
CA ASP A 33 -4.64 6.46 10.12
C ASP A 33 -5.35 7.05 8.90
N LEU A 34 -4.61 7.62 7.94
CA LEU A 34 -5.21 8.14 6.70
C LEU A 34 -5.97 7.05 5.93
N ALA A 35 -5.40 5.84 5.82
CA ALA A 35 -6.05 4.74 5.11
C ALA A 35 -7.34 4.28 5.82
N ARG A 36 -7.36 4.22 7.17
CA ARG A 36 -8.56 3.92 7.96
C ARG A 36 -9.64 4.98 7.77
N GLU A 37 -9.26 6.25 7.74
CA GLU A 37 -10.17 7.36 7.50
C GLU A 37 -10.79 7.30 6.10
N LEU A 38 -9.98 7.03 5.06
CA LEU A 38 -10.47 6.88 3.69
C LEU A 38 -11.45 5.72 3.55
N VAL A 39 -11.19 4.57 4.20
CA VAL A 39 -12.15 3.46 4.25
C VAL A 39 -13.45 3.86 4.95
N ALA A 40 -13.36 4.61 6.05
CA ALA A 40 -14.54 5.08 6.77
C ALA A 40 -15.38 6.06 5.94
N MET A 41 -14.74 7.02 5.28
CA MET A 41 -15.38 7.96 4.35
C MET A 41 -16.04 7.24 3.18
N ASP A 42 -15.36 6.25 2.60
CA ASP A 42 -15.90 5.46 1.50
C ASP A 42 -17.15 4.70 1.93
N LYS A 43 -17.11 4.02 3.09
CA LYS A 43 -18.27 3.34 3.68
C LYS A 43 -19.41 4.27 4.03
N ALA A 44 -19.12 5.53 4.35
CA ALA A 44 -20.11 6.57 4.60
C ALA A 44 -20.72 7.16 3.32
N GLY A 45 -20.24 6.74 2.13
CA GLY A 45 -20.77 7.17 0.85
C GLY A 45 -20.18 8.48 0.32
N ALA A 46 -19.00 8.90 0.80
CA ALA A 46 -18.29 10.05 0.25
C ALA A 46 -18.05 9.90 -1.27
N SER A 47 -18.05 11.02 -1.97
CA SER A 47 -17.77 11.03 -3.41
C SER A 47 -16.29 10.73 -3.71
N ASN A 48 -16.00 10.27 -4.94
CA ASN A 48 -14.63 10.01 -5.36
C ASN A 48 -13.75 11.27 -5.32
N GLU A 49 -14.34 12.46 -5.52
CA GLU A 49 -13.64 13.75 -5.45
C GLU A 49 -13.24 14.10 -4.02
N GLU A 50 -14.15 13.90 -3.05
CA GLU A 50 -13.86 14.09 -1.62
C GLU A 50 -12.78 13.11 -1.14
N LEU A 51 -12.90 11.84 -1.53
CA LEU A 51 -11.91 10.80 -1.24
C LEU A 51 -10.56 11.13 -1.87
N GLY A 52 -10.53 11.55 -3.13
CA GLY A 52 -9.31 11.96 -3.83
C GLY A 52 -8.62 13.16 -3.19
N LYS A 53 -9.42 14.16 -2.78
CA LYS A 53 -8.91 15.34 -2.06
C LYS A 53 -8.34 14.96 -0.71
N LYS A 54 -9.03 14.10 0.06
CA LYS A 54 -8.52 13.61 1.36
C LYS A 54 -7.27 12.75 1.20
N MET A 55 -7.25 11.88 0.19
CA MET A 55 -6.12 10.98 -0.10
C MET A 55 -4.84 11.76 -0.37
N GLY A 56 -4.93 12.96 -0.95
CA GLY A 56 -3.76 13.84 -1.16
C GLY A 56 -2.81 13.38 -2.28
N GLY A 57 -3.27 12.47 -3.15
CA GLY A 57 -2.52 12.03 -4.33
C GLY A 57 -1.14 11.45 -4.02
N PHE A 58 -0.19 11.68 -4.93
CA PHE A 58 1.17 11.14 -4.81
C PHE A 58 1.98 11.73 -3.65
N GLU A 59 1.59 12.88 -3.09
CA GLU A 59 2.31 13.44 -1.95
C GLU A 59 2.13 12.58 -0.70
N ASN A 60 0.90 12.19 -0.38
CA ASN A 60 0.65 11.30 0.75
C ASN A 60 1.13 9.86 0.48
N LEU A 61 1.21 9.43 -0.79
CA LEU A 61 1.90 8.18 -1.13
C LEU A 61 3.40 8.28 -0.81
N ARG A 62 4.04 9.40 -1.15
CA ARG A 62 5.46 9.65 -0.87
C ARG A 62 5.72 9.67 0.65
N ILE A 63 4.90 10.39 1.42
CA ILE A 63 4.97 10.44 2.88
C ILE A 63 4.87 9.03 3.48
N GLY A 64 3.87 8.24 3.08
CA GLY A 64 3.68 6.89 3.61
C GLY A 64 4.73 5.89 3.14
N MET A 65 4.88 5.75 1.83
CA MET A 65 5.68 4.69 1.21
C MET A 65 7.18 5.01 1.15
N MET A 66 7.55 6.27 0.94
CA MET A 66 8.96 6.66 0.78
C MET A 66 9.60 7.14 2.07
N GLU A 67 8.90 7.97 2.84
CA GLU A 67 9.40 8.53 4.10
C GLU A 67 9.09 7.67 5.32
N GLY A 68 8.08 6.79 5.23
CA GLY A 68 7.74 5.82 6.26
C GLY A 68 6.75 6.32 7.31
N ASP A 69 6.12 7.48 7.09
CA ASP A 69 5.04 8.01 7.93
C ASP A 69 3.70 7.44 7.43
N MET A 70 3.43 6.20 7.81
CA MET A 70 2.28 5.42 7.33
C MET A 70 0.93 5.90 7.89
N ASP A 71 0.93 6.74 8.93
CA ASP A 71 -0.29 7.29 9.50
C ASP A 71 -0.72 8.58 8.79
N ARG A 72 0.24 9.47 8.47
CA ARG A 72 -0.04 10.68 7.68
C ARG A 72 -0.14 10.42 6.18
N GLY A 73 0.55 9.40 5.69
CA GLY A 73 0.51 8.96 4.30
C GLY A 73 -0.26 7.65 4.10
N TYR A 74 -0.11 7.05 2.92
CA TYR A 74 -0.62 5.69 2.65
C TYR A 74 0.44 4.86 1.91
N VAL A 75 0.36 3.53 2.01
CA VAL A 75 1.34 2.60 1.44
C VAL A 75 0.64 1.67 0.46
N SER A 76 0.73 2.00 -0.83
CA SER A 76 0.07 1.23 -1.89
C SER A 76 0.80 -0.08 -2.21
N VAL A 77 0.12 -1.21 -2.04
CA VAL A 77 0.64 -2.56 -2.35
C VAL A 77 -0.44 -3.47 -2.92
N GLY A 78 -0.01 -4.48 -3.70
CA GLY A 78 -0.90 -5.52 -4.24
C GLY A 78 -1.06 -6.72 -3.30
N ASN A 79 -2.03 -7.60 -3.60
CA ASN A 79 -2.28 -8.81 -2.80
C ASN A 79 -1.10 -9.80 -2.76
N GLY A 80 -0.14 -9.66 -3.69
CA GLY A 80 1.07 -10.47 -3.76
C GLY A 80 1.97 -10.38 -2.52
N ILE A 81 1.79 -9.37 -1.65
CA ILE A 81 2.57 -9.24 -0.40
C ILE A 81 2.50 -10.47 0.49
N THR A 82 1.40 -11.24 0.40
CA THR A 82 1.20 -12.48 1.16
C THR A 82 2.33 -13.50 0.97
N HIS A 83 3.05 -13.45 -0.16
CA HIS A 83 4.13 -14.37 -0.50
C HIS A 83 5.53 -13.77 -0.26
N ILE A 84 5.64 -12.55 0.26
CA ILE A 84 6.90 -11.85 0.46
C ILE A 84 7.28 -11.94 1.94
N HIS A 85 8.23 -12.80 2.27
CA HIS A 85 8.66 -13.02 3.67
C HIS A 85 10.11 -12.56 3.94
N THR A 86 10.80 -12.05 2.93
CA THR A 86 12.17 -11.55 3.10
C THR A 86 12.49 -10.47 2.08
N VAL A 87 13.39 -9.54 2.46
CA VAL A 87 13.90 -8.51 1.56
C VAL A 87 14.98 -9.12 0.68
N LYS A 88 14.71 -9.18 -0.62
CA LYS A 88 15.67 -9.60 -1.64
C LYS A 88 16.16 -8.41 -2.46
N THR A 89 17.38 -8.51 -2.98
CA THR A 89 17.85 -7.61 -4.04
C THR A 89 17.07 -7.87 -5.33
N CYS A 90 16.98 -6.88 -6.23
CA CYS A 90 16.32 -7.07 -7.53
C CYS A 90 16.94 -8.23 -8.32
N LYS A 91 18.27 -8.41 -8.23
CA LYS A 91 18.95 -9.55 -8.86
C LYS A 91 18.43 -10.89 -8.34
N GLN A 92 18.37 -11.07 -7.02
CA GLN A 92 17.85 -12.31 -6.42
C GLN A 92 16.40 -12.59 -6.84
N VAL A 93 15.56 -11.56 -6.90
CA VAL A 93 14.17 -11.70 -7.38
C VAL A 93 14.13 -12.18 -8.84
N ILE A 94 14.94 -11.58 -9.72
CA ILE A 94 15.00 -11.98 -11.14
C ILE A 94 15.55 -13.42 -11.27
N ASP A 95 16.59 -13.76 -10.53
CA ASP A 95 17.17 -15.10 -10.53
C ASP A 95 16.12 -16.14 -10.10
N ASP A 96 15.38 -15.89 -9.02
CA ASP A 96 14.32 -16.79 -8.53
C ASP A 96 13.18 -16.98 -9.55
N LEU A 97 12.80 -15.92 -10.27
CA LEU A 97 11.74 -15.97 -11.28
C LEU A 97 12.16 -16.70 -12.56
N THR A 98 13.45 -16.64 -12.91
CA THR A 98 13.97 -17.23 -14.16
C THR A 98 14.36 -18.70 -14.03
N VAL A 99 14.74 -19.16 -12.83
CA VAL A 99 15.11 -20.57 -12.57
C VAL A 99 13.93 -21.53 -12.72
N ASN A 100 12.69 -21.08 -12.48
CA ASN A 100 11.48 -21.91 -12.54
C ASN A 100 10.64 -21.70 -13.82
N TRP A 101 11.19 -21.10 -14.87
CA TRP A 101 10.49 -20.86 -16.15
C TRP A 101 10.54 -22.10 -17.09
N ARG A 102 10.19 -23.29 -16.62
CA ARG A 102 10.07 -24.51 -17.45
C ARG A 102 8.73 -25.19 -17.21
#